data_AF-A0A349D9M2-F1
#
_entry.id   AF-A0A349D9M2-F1
#
_cell.length_a   1.000
_cell.length_b   1.000
_cell.length_c   1.000
_cell.angle_alpha   90.00
_cell.angle_beta   90.00
_cell.angle_gamma   90.00
#
_symmetry.space_group_name_H-M   'P 1'
#
loop_
_entity.id
_entity.type
_entity.pdbx_description
1 polymer ?
#
loop_
_entity_poly.entity_id
_entity_poly.type
_entity_poly.pdbx_seq_one_letter_code
_entity_poly.pdbx_strand_id
1 'polypeptide(L)' 'MCTVSLLEDSFSLHHLAFRLESTKEVDAMLPLIEATGAQIVDEPKYYPQHGETYYALFFKDLEGIKYELMYES' A
#
# COMPACT_ATOMS: atom_id res chain seq x y z
N MET A 1 -7.98 -3.03 -9.12
CA MET A 1 -8.47 -1.64 -9.35
C MET A 1 -7.52 -0.68 -8.64
N CYS A 2 -7.18 0.47 -9.24
CA CYS A 2 -6.26 1.46 -8.64
C CYS A 2 -7.06 2.68 -8.14
N THR A 3 -6.76 3.15 -6.92
CA THR A 3 -7.41 4.31 -6.30
C THR A 3 -6.35 5.37 -6.01
N VAL A 4 -6.66 6.63 -6.31
CA VAL A 4 -5.80 7.79 -6.02
C VAL A 4 -6.48 8.66 -4.97
N SER A 5 -5.79 8.96 -3.87
CA SER A 5 -6.31 9.78 -2.79
C SER A 5 -5.60 11.15 -2.74
N LEU A 6 -6.39 12.23 -2.75
CA LEU A 6 -5.95 13.62 -2.61
C LEU A 6 -6.43 14.17 -1.24
N LEU A 7 -5.64 15.04 -0.60
CA LEU A 7 -6.04 15.79 0.60
C LEU A 7 -6.44 17.23 0.23
N GLU A 8 -7.52 17.75 0.81
CA GLU A 8 -8.14 19.02 0.37
C GLU A 8 -7.37 20.31 0.74
N ASP A 9 -6.38 20.25 1.63
CA ASP A 9 -5.65 21.47 2.06
C ASP A 9 -4.44 21.83 1.19
N SER A 10 -4.05 20.96 0.26
CA SER A 10 -3.05 21.24 -0.77
C SER A 10 -3.19 20.16 -1.83
N PHE A 11 -3.32 20.55 -3.11
CA PHE A 11 -3.55 19.64 -4.25
C PHE A 11 -2.32 18.72 -4.48
N SER A 12 -2.07 17.81 -3.55
CA SER A 12 -0.91 16.93 -3.48
C SER A 12 -1.39 15.48 -3.42
N LEU A 13 -0.70 14.64 -4.19
CA LEU A 13 -0.91 13.19 -4.19
C LEU A 13 -0.47 12.65 -2.82
N HIS A 14 -1.40 12.08 -2.06
CA HIS A 14 -1.09 11.54 -0.74
C HIS A 14 -0.49 10.13 -0.83
N HIS A 15 -1.14 9.21 -1.56
CA HIS A 15 -0.58 7.92 -1.97
C HIS A 15 -1.39 7.32 -3.13
N LEU A 16 -0.82 6.30 -3.77
CA LEU A 16 -1.49 5.43 -4.75
C LEU A 16 -1.78 4.07 -4.12
N ALA A 17 -3.02 3.61 -4.23
CA ALA A 17 -3.45 2.32 -3.70
C ALA A 17 -3.83 1.34 -4.82
N PHE A 18 -3.30 0.11 -4.74
CA PHE A 18 -3.59 -0.97 -5.66
C PHE A 18 -4.25 -2.14 -4.93
N ARG A 19 -5.44 -2.52 -5.39
CA ARG A 19 -6.14 -3.73 -4.92
C ARG A 19 -5.58 -4.98 -5.60
N LEU A 20 -5.14 -5.94 -4.80
CA LEU A 20 -4.71 -7.28 -5.19
C LEU A 20 -5.82 -8.32 -4.97
N GLU A 21 -5.59 -9.56 -5.38
CA GLU A 21 -6.62 -10.61 -5.38
C GLU A 21 -6.58 -11.49 -4.11
N SER A 22 -5.53 -11.40 -3.29
CA SER A 22 -5.44 -12.11 -2.00
C SER A 22 -4.40 -11.53 -1.04
N THR A 23 -4.49 -11.88 0.25
CA THR A 23 -3.45 -11.59 1.25
C THR A 23 -2.09 -12.19 0.87
N LYS A 24 -2.09 -13.37 0.25
CA LYS A 24 -0.86 -14.03 -0.24
C LYS A 24 -0.15 -13.22 -1.32
N GLU A 25 -0.90 -12.53 -2.19
CA GLU A 25 -0.30 -11.63 -3.17
C GLU A 25 0.31 -10.42 -2.49
N VAL A 26 -0.34 -9.85 -1.46
CA VAL A 26 0.24 -8.75 -0.66
C VAL A 26 1.56 -9.19 -0.01
N ASP A 27 1.59 -10.38 0.60
CA ASP A 27 2.80 -10.94 1.22
C ASP A 27 3.93 -11.18 0.20
N ALA A 28 3.58 -11.68 -0.99
CA ALA A 28 4.54 -11.97 -2.05
C ALA A 28 5.22 -10.70 -2.61
N MET A 29 4.60 -9.52 -2.43
CA MET A 29 5.14 -8.26 -2.91
C MET A 29 6.26 -7.70 -2.02
N LEU A 30 6.29 -8.00 -0.73
CA LEU A 30 7.30 -7.50 0.21
C LEU A 30 8.74 -7.72 -0.29
N PRO A 31 9.20 -8.95 -0.58
CA PRO A 31 10.58 -9.17 -1.02
C PRO A 31 10.88 -8.54 -2.40
N LEU A 32 9.86 -8.40 -3.26
CA LEU A 32 10.02 -7.76 -4.56
C LEU A 32 10.26 -6.25 -4.40
N ILE A 33 9.52 -5.62 -3.49
CA ILE A 33 9.66 -4.19 -3.18
C ILE A 33 11.00 -3.92 -2.49
N GLU A 34 11.40 -4.75 -1.53
CA GLU A 34 12.71 -4.64 -0.87
C GLU A 34 13.86 -4.71 -1.88
N ALA A 35 13.77 -5.60 -2.87
CA ALA A 35 14.77 -5.73 -3.93
C ALA A 35 14.91 -4.48 -4.82
N THR A 36 13.91 -3.58 -4.83
CA THR A 36 14.00 -2.30 -5.56
C THR A 36 14.74 -1.20 -4.79
N GLY A 37 14.99 -1.40 -3.48
CA GLY A 37 15.52 -0.36 -2.59
C GLY A 37 14.47 0.63 -2.09
N ALA A 38 13.19 0.39 -2.39
CA ALA A 38 12.08 1.13 -1.81
C ALA A 38 12.05 1.02 -0.28
N GLN A 39 11.57 2.06 0.38
CA GLN A 39 11.45 2.09 1.83
C GLN A 39 10.14 1.43 2.26
N ILE A 40 10.21 0.28 2.92
CA ILE A 40 9.03 -0.29 3.61
C ILE A 40 8.63 0.63 4.76
N VAL A 41 7.38 1.09 4.74
CA VAL A 41 6.78 1.93 5.79
C VAL A 41 6.12 1.05 6.85
N ASP A 42 5.33 0.08 6.40
CA ASP A 42 4.71 -0.94 7.22
C ASP A 42 4.65 -2.24 6.42
N GLU A 43 5.16 -3.32 7.01
CA GLU A 43 5.05 -4.69 6.48
C GLU A 43 3.57 -5.12 6.32
N PRO A 44 3.27 -6.16 5.52
CA PRO A 44 1.91 -6.66 5.33
C PRO A 44 1.26 -7.01 6.68
N LYS A 45 0.12 -6.35 6.98
CA LYS A 45 -0.66 -6.63 8.20
C LYS A 45 -2.12 -6.24 8.01
N TYR A 46 -2.97 -6.70 8.94
CA TYR A 46 -4.36 -6.27 9.02
C TYR A 46 -4.48 -4.86 9.62
N TYR A 47 -5.43 -4.08 9.08
CA TYR A 47 -5.81 -2.77 9.58
C TYR A 47 -7.31 -2.74 9.92
N PRO A 48 -7.72 -3.27 11.09
CA PRO A 48 -9.13 -3.37 11.48
C PRO A 48 -9.88 -2.02 11.47
N GLN A 49 -9.16 -0.91 11.62
CA GLN A 49 -9.72 0.44 11.53
C GLN A 49 -10.20 0.83 10.12
N HIS A 50 -9.79 0.10 9.09
CA HIS A 50 -10.18 0.30 7.69
C HIS A 50 -11.15 -0.78 7.18
N GLY A 51 -11.41 -1.81 8.01
CA GLY A 51 -12.26 -2.95 7.70
C GLY A 51 -11.70 -4.22 8.35
N GLU A 52 -12.57 -5.14 8.80
CA GLU A 52 -12.14 -6.35 9.51
C GLU A 52 -11.23 -7.27 8.67
N THR A 53 -11.37 -7.21 7.34
CA THR A 53 -10.62 -8.02 6.38
C THR A 53 -9.59 -7.22 5.59
N TYR A 54 -9.38 -5.95 5.97
CA TYR A 54 -8.45 -5.05 5.27
C TYR A 54 -6.99 -5.43 5.60
N TYR A 55 -6.28 -5.95 4.61
CA TYR A 55 -4.89 -6.39 4.72
C TYR A 55 -4.04 -5.59 3.75
N ALA A 56 -3.00 -4.90 4.24
CA ALA A 56 -2.24 -3.98 3.41
C ALA A 56 -0.74 -3.95 3.73
N LEU A 57 0.02 -3.55 2.71
CA LEU A 57 1.46 -3.26 2.74
C LEU A 57 1.66 -1.81 2.30
N PHE A 58 2.49 -1.06 3.04
CA PHE A 58 2.81 0.33 2.70
C PHE A 58 4.31 0.51 2.49
N PHE A 59 4.67 1.23 1.43
CA PHE A 59 6.05 1.57 1.13
C PHE A 59 6.16 2.94 0.47
N LYS A 60 7.38 3.47 0.39
CA LYS A 60 7.72 4.64 -0.41
C LYS A 60 8.73 4.24 -1.48
N ASP A 61 8.55 4.76 -2.69
CA ASP A 61 9.57 4.62 -3.72
C ASP A 61 10.80 5.48 -3.42
N LEU A 62 11.77 5.46 -4.35
CA LEU A 62 13.01 6.22 -4.24
C LEU A 62 12.80 7.75 -4.27
N GLU A 63 11.64 8.22 -4.75
CA GLU A 63 11.26 9.64 -4.80
C GLU A 63 10.40 10.04 -3.58
N GLY A 64 10.08 9.09 -2.70
CA GLY A 64 9.30 9.32 -1.49
C GLY A 64 7.79 9.28 -1.70
N ILE A 65 7.30 8.92 -2.89
CA ILE A 65 5.87 8.75 -3.17
C ILE A 65 5.40 7.52 -2.39
N LYS A 66 4.31 7.69 -1.62
CA LYS A 66 3.73 6.61 -0.83
C LYS A 66 2.83 5.73 -1.69
N TYR A 67 2.98 4.43 -1.50
CA TYR A 67 2.20 3.39 -2.15
C TYR A 67 1.55 2.47 -1.12
N GLU A 68 0.41 1.91 -1.52
CA GLU A 68 -0.36 0.94 -0.77
C GLU A 68 -0.73 -0.23 -1.67
N LEU A 69 -0.43 -1.45 -1.23
CA LEU A 69 -0.95 -2.68 -1.83
C LEU A 69 -1.89 -3.33 -0.83
N MET A 70 -3.14 -3.53 -1.22
CA MET A 70 -4.20 -3.97 -0.30
C MET A 70 -4.98 -5.15 -0.85
N TYR A 71 -5.50 -5.98 0.06
CA TYR A 71 -6.54 -6.97 -0.18
C TYR A 71 -7.68 -6.79 0.84
N GLU A 72 -8.90 -6.98 0.38
CA GLU A 72 -10.11 -6.99 1.20
C GLU A 72 -11.08 -8.00 0.56
N SER A 73 -11.61 -8.93 1.36
CA SER A 73 -12.49 -10.01 0.90
C SER A 73 -13.94 -9.60 0.80
#